data_AF-A0A2I0KRB8-F1
#
_entry.id   AF-A0A2I0KRB8-F1
#
_cell.length_a   1.000
_cell.length_b   1.000
_cell.length_c   1.000
_cell.angle_alpha   90.00
_cell.angle_beta   90.00
_cell.angle_gamma   90.00
#
_symmetry.space_group_name_H-M   'P 1'
#
loop_
_entity.id
_entity.type
_entity.pdbx_description
1 polymer ?
#
loop_
_entity_poly.entity_id
_entity_poly.type
_entity_poly.pdbx_seq_one_letter_code
_entity_poly.pdbx_strand_id
1 'polypeptide(L)'
;MDEISTGLDSSTTFQIVKCLQQVAQLTDATILMSLLQPAPETFDLFDDIILLSEGQIVYQGPREHVVEFFERCGFQCPERKGTADFLQEVTSKKDQEQYWADRTRPYKYVPVSEFAARFKQFHVGMRLDNELSIPFDKSRSHPAALVFTKHSVPTLELLKASFDKEWLLIKKNAFVYIFKTVQIIIVAVIAATVFIRSHMHSRDESDGRLYIGALLFSMVINMFNGFAELSMSIMRLPVFYKQRDLLFHPPWMYTLPNFVLRVPISVLETVVFMIITYYSIGFAPEASRFFKQMLLVFLIQQMAAGLYRVIAGVCRTEIIASTGGALMLLLVFLLGGFIIPKSSIPNWWGWGYWASPLSYGFNAFAVNEMFAPRWMNKTAFDGETKVGEKVLQDFDVPRDENWYWIGAAALFGFIILFNVLFTFALMYLNPFGKPQAIVSEEAAKEKEGEQDESFSGGYGTKRDPMPRPLSAADGNNTREMELRRMSSRTNPYGLSRNADSTLETANGVAPKRGMVLPFTPLAMSFDDVNYYVDMPPEMKEQGVNEDRLQLLREVTGAFRPGVLTALMGVSGAGKTTLMDVLAGRKTGGYIEGDVRISGFPKKQETFARISGY
;
A
#
# COMPACT_ATOMS: atom_id res chain seq x y z
N MET A 1 -7.08 -11.77 -11.48
CA MET A 1 -6.72 -10.36 -11.76
C MET A 1 -7.99 -9.55 -11.73
N ASP A 2 -8.06 -8.47 -10.92
CA ASP A 2 -9.31 -7.69 -10.77
C ASP A 2 -9.32 -6.43 -11.62
N GLU A 3 -10.48 -6.16 -12.19
CA GLU A 3 -10.85 -4.95 -12.94
C GLU A 3 -9.74 -4.42 -13.87
N ILE A 4 -9.07 -5.29 -14.62
CA ILE A 4 -7.82 -4.92 -15.32
C ILE A 4 -8.01 -3.86 -16.41
N SER A 5 -9.25 -3.66 -16.89
CA SER A 5 -9.60 -2.68 -17.91
C SER A 5 -9.74 -1.27 -17.34
N THR A 6 -9.84 -1.10 -16.01
CA THR A 6 -10.01 0.22 -15.40
C THR A 6 -8.78 1.10 -15.61
N GLY A 7 -8.98 2.27 -16.24
CA GLY A 7 -7.91 3.21 -16.55
C GLY A 7 -7.07 2.87 -17.79
N LEU A 8 -7.45 1.85 -18.56
CA LEU A 8 -6.81 1.48 -19.83
C LEU A 8 -7.74 1.77 -21.03
N ASP A 9 -7.14 2.07 -22.17
CA ASP A 9 -7.86 2.11 -23.45
C ASP A 9 -8.18 0.69 -23.95
N SER A 10 -9.16 0.58 -24.86
CA SER A 10 -9.62 -0.71 -25.39
C SER A 10 -8.53 -1.47 -26.14
N SER A 11 -7.63 -0.77 -26.83
CA SER A 11 -6.56 -1.40 -27.62
C SER A 11 -5.47 -2.00 -26.72
N THR A 12 -5.07 -1.28 -25.67
CA THR A 12 -4.13 -1.79 -24.66
C THR A 12 -4.73 -2.95 -23.89
N THR A 13 -6.01 -2.87 -23.52
CA THR A 13 -6.73 -3.96 -22.84
C THR A 13 -6.71 -5.23 -23.71
N PHE A 14 -7.06 -5.12 -24.99
CA PHE A 14 -7.00 -6.26 -25.92
C PHE A 14 -5.60 -6.88 -26.00
N GLN A 15 -4.54 -6.07 -26.08
CA GLN A 15 -3.16 -6.58 -26.12
C GLN A 15 -2.76 -7.30 -24.84
N ILE A 16 -3.14 -6.79 -23.66
CA ILE A 16 -2.87 -7.43 -22.36
C ILE A 16 -3.60 -8.76 -22.27
N VAL A 17 -4.90 -8.79 -22.60
CA VAL A 17 -5.70 -10.02 -22.57
C VAL A 17 -5.14 -11.05 -23.53
N LYS A 18 -4.76 -10.64 -24.76
CA LYS A 18 -4.12 -11.53 -25.74
C LYS A 18 -2.79 -12.10 -25.26
N CYS A 19 -1.97 -11.28 -24.61
CA CYS A 19 -0.72 -11.74 -24.00
C CYS A 19 -0.98 -12.76 -22.90
N LEU A 20 -1.96 -12.52 -22.03
CA LEU A 20 -2.34 -13.43 -20.94
C LEU A 20 -2.95 -14.72 -21.47
N GLN A 21 -3.72 -14.67 -22.55
CA GLN A 21 -4.20 -15.86 -23.25
C GLN A 21 -3.03 -16.74 -23.73
N GLN A 22 -2.02 -16.14 -24.35
CA GLN A 22 -0.82 -16.85 -24.77
C GLN A 22 -0.04 -17.41 -23.59
N VAL A 23 0.06 -16.68 -22.48
CA VAL A 23 0.69 -17.18 -21.26
C VAL A 23 -0.07 -18.38 -20.71
N ALA A 24 -1.41 -18.31 -20.61
CA ALA A 24 -2.23 -19.43 -20.18
C ALA A 24 -1.97 -20.67 -21.03
N GLN A 25 -2.03 -20.54 -22.36
CA GLN A 25 -1.87 -21.66 -23.30
C GLN A 25 -0.44 -22.23 -23.35
N LEU A 26 0.60 -21.40 -23.19
CA LEU A 26 2.00 -21.85 -23.28
C LEU A 26 2.54 -22.41 -21.95
N THR A 27 1.99 -21.97 -20.83
CA THR A 27 2.46 -22.35 -19.48
C THR A 27 1.49 -23.25 -18.73
N ASP A 28 0.34 -23.57 -19.33
CA ASP A 28 -0.81 -24.20 -18.67
C ASP A 28 -1.19 -23.48 -17.36
N ALA A 29 -1.00 -22.15 -17.31
CA ALA A 29 -1.37 -21.35 -16.15
C ALA A 29 -2.88 -21.21 -16.04
N THR A 30 -3.37 -21.19 -14.79
CA THR A 30 -4.78 -20.95 -14.48
C THR A 30 -4.99 -19.46 -14.28
N ILE A 31 -5.67 -18.79 -15.22
CA ILE A 31 -5.85 -17.33 -15.20
C ILE A 31 -7.34 -17.01 -15.13
N LEU A 32 -7.72 -16.36 -14.03
CA LEU A 32 -9.04 -15.75 -13.84
C LEU A 32 -8.91 -14.23 -13.93
N MET A 33 -9.79 -13.61 -14.70
CA MET A 33 -9.78 -12.17 -14.92
C MET A 33 -11.18 -11.58 -14.79
N SER A 34 -11.33 -10.56 -13.94
CA SER A 34 -12.54 -9.75 -13.85
C SER A 34 -12.45 -8.58 -14.81
N LEU A 35 -13.49 -8.38 -15.62
CA LEU A 35 -13.59 -7.28 -16.58
C LEU A 35 -14.96 -6.61 -16.43
N LEU A 36 -14.96 -5.28 -16.47
CA LEU A 36 -16.18 -4.50 -16.63
C LEU A 36 -16.36 -4.22 -18.14
N GLN A 37 -17.46 -4.73 -18.71
CA GLN A 37 -17.91 -4.44 -20.09
C GLN A 37 -16.78 -4.49 -21.15
N PRO A 38 -16.17 -5.67 -21.39
CA PRO A 38 -15.13 -5.77 -22.41
C PRO A 38 -15.69 -5.55 -23.81
N ALA A 39 -14.87 -4.91 -24.67
CA ALA A 39 -15.16 -4.79 -26.10
C ALA A 39 -15.28 -6.19 -26.74
N PRO A 40 -16.10 -6.36 -27.81
CA PRO A 40 -16.33 -7.67 -28.44
C PRO A 40 -15.05 -8.42 -28.80
N GLU A 41 -14.05 -7.72 -29.35
CA GLU A 41 -12.78 -8.33 -29.74
C GLU A 41 -12.00 -8.85 -28.53
N THR A 42 -12.13 -8.19 -27.38
CA THR A 42 -11.51 -8.64 -26.14
C THR A 42 -12.29 -9.79 -25.51
N PHE A 43 -13.62 -9.74 -25.60
CA PHE A 43 -14.51 -10.81 -25.15
C PHE A 43 -14.24 -12.13 -25.89
N ASP A 44 -13.95 -12.06 -27.19
CA ASP A 44 -13.66 -13.23 -28.02
C ASP A 44 -12.32 -13.90 -27.72
N LEU A 45 -11.43 -13.27 -26.93
CA LEU A 45 -10.19 -13.90 -26.47
C LEU A 45 -10.39 -14.86 -25.29
N PHE A 46 -11.56 -14.88 -24.65
CA PHE A 46 -11.83 -15.75 -23.51
C PHE A 46 -12.29 -17.13 -23.94
N ASP A 47 -11.71 -18.14 -23.29
CA ASP A 47 -12.06 -19.55 -23.49
C ASP A 47 -13.32 -19.90 -22.68
N ASP A 48 -13.29 -19.55 -21.38
CA ASP A 48 -14.38 -19.80 -20.42
C ASP A 48 -14.91 -18.49 -19.82
N ILE A 49 -16.17 -18.52 -19.39
CA ILE A 49 -16.87 -17.44 -18.70
C ILE A 49 -17.46 -17.97 -17.39
N ILE A 50 -17.36 -17.16 -16.35
CA ILE A 50 -18.15 -17.24 -15.13
C ILE A 50 -19.00 -15.99 -15.07
N LEU A 51 -20.32 -16.17 -15.15
CA LEU A 51 -21.28 -15.10 -14.99
C LEU A 51 -21.82 -15.11 -13.55
N LEU A 52 -21.46 -14.09 -12.79
CA LEU A 52 -21.90 -13.88 -11.42
C LEU A 52 -23.01 -12.81 -11.39
N SER A 53 -24.10 -13.09 -10.69
CA SER A 53 -25.19 -12.15 -10.44
C SER A 53 -25.75 -12.38 -9.04
N GLU A 54 -26.04 -11.32 -8.29
CA GLU A 54 -26.56 -11.39 -6.90
C GLU A 54 -25.82 -12.40 -5.98
N GLY A 55 -24.50 -12.53 -6.13
CA GLY A 55 -23.68 -13.45 -5.34
C GLY A 55 -23.82 -14.94 -5.73
N GLN A 56 -24.50 -15.27 -6.83
CA GLN A 56 -24.68 -16.61 -7.38
C GLN A 56 -24.04 -16.75 -8.76
N ILE A 57 -23.50 -17.94 -9.07
CA ILE A 57 -23.04 -18.27 -10.41
C ILE A 57 -24.25 -18.66 -11.26
N VAL A 58 -24.52 -17.86 -12.29
CA VAL A 58 -25.58 -18.07 -13.27
C VAL A 58 -25.14 -19.02 -14.38
N TYR A 59 -23.88 -18.90 -14.79
CA TYR A 59 -23.29 -19.74 -15.83
C TYR A 59 -21.78 -19.88 -15.59
N GLN A 60 -21.26 -21.08 -15.81
CA GLN A 60 -19.82 -21.35 -15.83
C GLN A 60 -19.45 -22.33 -16.94
N GLY A 61 -18.56 -21.93 -17.85
CA GLY A 61 -18.04 -22.83 -18.88
C GLY A 61 -17.68 -22.11 -20.18
N PRO A 62 -17.61 -22.84 -21.31
CA PRO A 62 -17.14 -22.28 -22.56
C PRO A 62 -17.96 -21.08 -23.02
N ARG A 63 -17.27 -20.05 -23.55
CA ARG A 63 -17.93 -18.84 -24.06
C ARG A 63 -18.99 -19.15 -25.13
N GLU A 64 -18.74 -20.16 -25.97
CA GLU A 64 -19.58 -20.50 -27.12
C GLU A 64 -21.02 -20.92 -26.74
N HIS A 65 -21.20 -21.54 -25.56
CA HIS A 65 -22.52 -22.05 -25.13
C HIS A 65 -23.30 -21.09 -24.24
N VAL A 66 -22.75 -19.93 -23.89
CA VAL A 66 -23.41 -18.99 -22.96
C VAL A 66 -24.68 -18.38 -23.57
N VAL A 67 -24.67 -18.06 -24.86
CA VAL A 67 -25.85 -17.52 -25.56
C VAL A 67 -26.92 -18.60 -25.71
N GLU A 68 -26.52 -19.82 -26.08
CA GLU A 68 -27.43 -20.98 -26.16
C GLU A 68 -28.16 -21.23 -24.83
N PHE A 69 -27.45 -21.09 -23.70
CA PHE A 69 -28.05 -21.23 -22.37
C PHE A 69 -29.18 -20.20 -22.15
N PHE A 70 -28.95 -18.92 -22.46
CA PHE A 70 -29.97 -17.89 -22.30
C PHE A 70 -31.12 -18.04 -23.31
N GLU A 71 -30.85 -18.50 -24.54
CA GLU A 71 -31.88 -18.83 -25.53
C GLU A 71 -32.82 -19.93 -25.04
N ARG A 72 -32.27 -21.00 -24.44
CA ARG A 72 -33.08 -22.04 -23.80
C ARG A 72 -33.87 -21.53 -22.60
N CYS A 73 -33.41 -20.45 -21.96
CA CYS A 73 -34.14 -19.81 -20.89
C CYS A 73 -35.27 -18.88 -21.38
N GLY A 74 -35.35 -18.60 -22.69
CA GLY A 74 -36.35 -17.74 -23.31
C GLY A 74 -35.84 -16.35 -23.69
N PHE A 75 -34.53 -16.11 -23.65
CA PHE A 75 -33.92 -14.81 -23.89
C PHE A 75 -33.02 -14.83 -25.12
N GLN A 76 -33.14 -13.85 -26.01
CA GLN A 76 -32.36 -13.78 -27.25
C GLN A 76 -31.47 -12.53 -27.25
N CYS A 77 -30.20 -12.72 -27.62
CA CYS A 77 -29.26 -11.62 -27.80
C CYS A 77 -29.52 -10.89 -29.13
N PRO A 78 -29.77 -9.57 -29.15
CA PRO A 78 -29.94 -8.81 -30.38
C PRO A 78 -28.63 -8.71 -31.19
N GLU A 79 -28.71 -8.73 -32.53
CA GLU A 79 -27.52 -8.69 -33.41
C GLU A 79 -26.66 -7.43 -33.25
N ARG A 80 -27.26 -6.29 -32.88
CA ARG A 80 -26.55 -5.02 -32.73
C ARG A 80 -25.93 -4.82 -31.35
N LYS A 81 -26.15 -5.76 -30.42
CA LYS A 81 -25.69 -5.65 -29.04
C LYS A 81 -24.53 -6.60 -28.81
N GLY A 82 -23.50 -6.13 -28.11
CA GLY A 82 -22.37 -6.97 -27.72
C GLY A 82 -22.82 -8.07 -26.77
N THR A 83 -22.28 -9.29 -26.93
CA THR A 83 -22.60 -10.42 -26.06
C THR A 83 -22.25 -10.13 -24.60
N ALA A 84 -21.12 -9.47 -24.34
CA ALA A 84 -20.71 -9.12 -22.98
C ALA A 84 -21.70 -8.16 -22.28
N ASP A 85 -22.30 -7.22 -23.02
CA ASP A 85 -23.31 -6.28 -22.52
C ASP A 85 -24.63 -7.02 -22.26
N PHE A 86 -25.05 -7.86 -23.21
CA PHE A 86 -26.22 -8.73 -23.06
C PHE A 86 -26.14 -9.58 -21.78
N LEU A 87 -24.99 -10.22 -21.52
CA LEU A 87 -24.81 -11.10 -20.36
C LEU A 87 -24.89 -10.36 -19.02
N GLN A 88 -24.50 -9.09 -18.97
CA GLN A 88 -24.63 -8.28 -17.76
C GLN A 88 -26.09 -7.87 -17.55
N GLU A 89 -26.80 -7.50 -18.61
CA GLU A 89 -28.15 -6.96 -18.51
C GLU A 89 -29.26 -8.03 -18.41
N VAL A 90 -29.09 -9.21 -19.01
CA VAL A 90 -30.15 -10.26 -19.04
C VAL A 90 -30.53 -10.76 -17.64
N THR A 91 -29.65 -10.59 -16.65
CA THR A 91 -29.93 -10.95 -15.25
C THR A 91 -30.54 -9.81 -14.43
N SER A 92 -30.53 -8.57 -14.96
CA SER A 92 -31.06 -7.37 -14.29
C SER A 92 -32.59 -7.33 -14.38
N LYS A 93 -33.25 -7.03 -13.26
CA LYS A 93 -34.73 -6.87 -13.22
C LYS A 93 -35.24 -5.76 -14.13
N LYS A 94 -34.45 -4.71 -14.34
CA LYS A 94 -34.81 -3.56 -15.18
C LYS A 94 -34.71 -3.87 -16.67
N ASP A 95 -33.71 -4.67 -17.04
CA ASP A 95 -33.29 -4.84 -18.43
C ASP A 95 -33.63 -6.21 -19.00
N GLN A 96 -34.13 -7.15 -18.20
CA GLN A 96 -34.40 -8.51 -18.67
C GLN A 96 -35.56 -8.57 -19.68
N GLU A 97 -36.56 -7.68 -19.58
CA GLU A 97 -37.75 -7.69 -20.46
C GLU A 97 -37.40 -7.46 -21.95
N GLN A 98 -36.46 -6.55 -22.25
CA GLN A 98 -36.07 -6.24 -23.64
C GLN A 98 -35.45 -7.42 -24.39
N TYR A 99 -34.99 -8.46 -23.68
CA TYR A 99 -34.38 -9.65 -24.26
C TYR A 99 -35.36 -10.82 -24.43
N TRP A 100 -36.61 -10.65 -24.01
CA TRP A 100 -37.60 -11.72 -24.08
C TRP A 100 -37.88 -12.13 -25.53
N ALA A 101 -37.58 -13.38 -25.87
CA ALA A 101 -37.67 -13.88 -27.24
C ALA A 101 -39.11 -14.14 -27.68
N ASP A 102 -39.93 -14.70 -26.77
CA ASP A 102 -41.29 -15.12 -27.09
C ASP A 102 -42.31 -13.99 -26.87
N ARG A 103 -42.53 -13.17 -27.89
CA ARG A 103 -43.55 -12.11 -27.87
C ARG A 103 -44.99 -12.62 -27.75
N THR A 104 -45.23 -13.92 -27.88
CA THR A 104 -46.58 -14.49 -27.73
C THR A 104 -46.96 -14.73 -26.27
N ARG A 105 -45.97 -14.83 -25.38
CA ARG A 105 -46.17 -14.98 -23.93
C ARG A 105 -45.87 -13.68 -23.21
N PRO A 106 -46.67 -13.29 -22.21
CA PRO A 106 -46.34 -12.14 -21.38
C PRO A 106 -45.01 -12.39 -20.67
N TYR A 107 -44.17 -11.37 -20.65
CA TYR A 107 -42.91 -11.42 -19.94
C TYR A 107 -43.16 -11.70 -18.45
N LYS A 108 -42.35 -12.60 -17.89
CA LYS A 108 -42.29 -12.87 -16.47
C LYS A 108 -40.83 -12.82 -16.05
N TYR A 109 -40.54 -11.99 -15.03
CA TYR A 109 -39.21 -11.91 -14.46
C TYR A 109 -38.77 -13.28 -13.94
N VAL A 110 -37.62 -13.73 -14.44
CA VAL A 110 -36.92 -14.95 -14.04
C VAL A 110 -35.83 -14.54 -13.04
N PRO A 111 -35.93 -14.96 -11.77
CA PRO A 111 -34.94 -14.61 -10.76
C PRO A 111 -33.60 -15.31 -10.99
N VAL A 112 -32.51 -14.73 -10.47
CA VAL A 112 -31.15 -15.25 -10.58
C VAL A 112 -31.04 -16.70 -10.09
N SER A 113 -31.73 -17.04 -9.01
CA SER A 113 -31.77 -18.39 -8.44
C SER A 113 -32.40 -19.41 -9.40
N GLU A 114 -33.38 -19.00 -10.21
CA GLU A 114 -33.98 -19.87 -11.23
C GLU A 114 -32.99 -20.11 -12.38
N PHE A 115 -32.24 -19.08 -12.81
CA PHE A 115 -31.17 -19.30 -13.81
C PHE A 115 -30.10 -20.24 -13.28
N ALA A 116 -29.64 -20.06 -12.04
CA ALA A 116 -28.65 -20.94 -11.41
C ALA A 116 -29.17 -22.39 -11.34
N ALA A 117 -30.44 -22.61 -11.01
CA ALA A 117 -31.07 -23.93 -11.01
C ALA A 117 -31.16 -24.54 -12.42
N ARG A 118 -31.52 -23.74 -13.43
CA ARG A 118 -31.55 -24.18 -14.83
C ARG A 118 -30.16 -24.51 -15.37
N PHE A 119 -29.13 -23.78 -14.94
CA PHE A 119 -27.74 -24.05 -15.32
C PHE A 119 -27.28 -25.44 -14.85
N LYS A 120 -27.64 -25.85 -13.63
CA LYS A 120 -27.36 -27.23 -13.13
C LYS A 120 -27.95 -28.32 -14.03
N GLN A 121 -29.06 -28.04 -14.72
CA GLN A 121 -29.71 -28.96 -15.67
C GLN A 121 -29.22 -28.82 -17.11
N PHE A 122 -28.51 -27.74 -17.42
CA PHE A 122 -27.93 -27.50 -18.75
C PHE A 122 -26.73 -28.41 -18.97
N HIS A 123 -26.47 -28.84 -20.22
CA HIS A 123 -25.43 -29.84 -20.49
C HIS A 123 -24.03 -29.42 -20.04
N VAL A 124 -23.72 -28.11 -20.04
CA VAL A 124 -22.45 -27.58 -19.51
C VAL A 124 -22.40 -27.72 -17.99
N GLY A 125 -23.48 -27.35 -17.29
CA GLY A 125 -23.56 -27.48 -15.83
C GLY A 125 -23.54 -28.94 -15.37
N MET A 126 -24.27 -29.83 -16.05
CA MET A 126 -24.22 -31.27 -15.78
C MET A 126 -22.81 -31.85 -16.02
N ARG A 127 -22.08 -31.37 -17.04
CA ARG A 127 -20.70 -31.80 -17.27
C ARG A 127 -19.78 -31.32 -16.16
N LEU A 128 -19.90 -30.06 -15.76
CA LEU A 128 -19.13 -29.48 -14.66
C LEU A 128 -19.39 -30.22 -13.34
N ASP A 129 -20.65 -30.52 -13.02
CA ASP A 129 -21.04 -31.29 -11.84
C ASP A 129 -20.45 -32.70 -11.86
N ASN A 130 -20.55 -33.39 -13.00
CA ASN A 130 -19.91 -34.69 -13.18
C ASN A 130 -18.38 -34.63 -13.02
N GLU A 131 -17.72 -33.63 -13.61
CA GLU A 131 -16.27 -33.42 -13.47
C GLU A 131 -15.85 -33.15 -12.02
N LEU A 132 -16.63 -32.35 -11.29
CA LEU A 132 -16.41 -32.06 -9.87
C LEU A 132 -16.68 -33.27 -8.95
N SER A 133 -17.62 -34.13 -9.34
CA SER A 133 -17.97 -35.35 -8.59
C SER A 133 -16.86 -36.41 -8.61
N ILE A 134 -15.98 -36.39 -9.63
CA ILE A 134 -14.89 -37.35 -9.76
C ILE A 134 -13.88 -37.11 -8.64
N PRO A 135 -13.64 -38.10 -7.74
CA PRO A 135 -12.68 -37.95 -6.66
C PRO A 135 -11.28 -37.68 -7.22
N PHE A 136 -10.66 -36.58 -6.78
CA PHE A 136 -9.34 -36.21 -7.25
C PHE A 136 -8.27 -37.24 -6.82
N ASP A 137 -7.52 -37.75 -7.78
CA ASP A 137 -6.43 -38.69 -7.55
C ASP A 137 -5.18 -37.96 -7.01
N LYS A 138 -4.99 -38.02 -5.69
CA LYS A 138 -3.85 -37.44 -4.99
C LYS A 138 -2.51 -37.97 -5.48
N SER A 139 -2.44 -39.17 -6.07
CA SER A 139 -1.19 -39.74 -6.57
C SER A 139 -0.65 -39.03 -7.83
N ARG A 140 -1.55 -38.40 -8.60
CA ARG A 140 -1.20 -37.59 -9.78
C ARG A 140 -0.86 -36.15 -9.43
N SER A 141 -0.98 -35.79 -8.16
CA SER A 141 -0.75 -34.43 -7.68
C SER A 141 0.69 -34.20 -7.26
N HIS A 142 1.25 -33.07 -7.69
CA HIS A 142 2.60 -32.72 -7.31
C HIS A 142 2.64 -32.23 -5.85
N PRO A 143 3.62 -32.64 -5.02
CA PRO A 143 3.73 -32.21 -3.62
C PRO A 143 3.81 -30.69 -3.42
N ALA A 144 4.20 -29.94 -4.46
CA ALA A 144 4.28 -28.48 -4.46
C ALA A 144 2.95 -27.75 -4.75
N ALA A 145 1.85 -28.46 -5.04
CA ALA A 145 0.51 -27.85 -5.13
C ALA A 145 0.09 -27.17 -3.82
N LEU A 146 0.67 -27.60 -2.71
CA LEU A 146 0.65 -26.93 -1.43
C LEU A 146 2.05 -26.40 -1.11
N VAL A 147 2.17 -25.09 -0.86
CA VAL A 147 3.42 -24.57 -0.31
C VAL A 147 3.31 -24.47 1.20
N PHE A 148 4.17 -25.23 1.88
CA PHE A 148 4.18 -25.37 3.34
C PHE A 148 5.11 -24.40 4.05
N THR A 149 6.07 -23.81 3.34
CA THR A 149 6.98 -22.81 3.90
C THR A 149 6.34 -21.42 3.82
N LYS A 150 6.64 -20.50 4.74
CA LYS A 150 6.12 -19.11 4.68
C LYS A 150 6.93 -18.19 3.76
N HIS A 151 8.16 -18.55 3.40
CA HIS A 151 9.04 -17.74 2.54
C HIS A 151 9.66 -18.62 1.45
N SER A 152 9.78 -18.07 0.23
CA SER A 152 10.25 -18.81 -0.95
C SER A 152 11.77 -18.96 -1.02
N VAL A 153 12.47 -18.08 -0.30
CA VAL A 153 13.92 -17.89 -0.35
C VAL A 153 14.46 -17.98 1.08
N PRO A 154 15.69 -18.49 1.29
CA PRO A 154 16.35 -18.45 2.60
C PRO A 154 16.37 -17.04 3.18
N THR A 155 16.27 -16.94 4.50
CA THR A 155 16.17 -15.65 5.20
C THR A 155 17.38 -14.74 4.97
N LEU A 156 18.57 -15.32 4.84
CA LEU A 156 19.81 -14.58 4.59
C LEU A 156 19.83 -13.91 3.22
N GLU A 157 19.39 -14.63 2.18
CA GLU A 157 19.32 -14.10 0.82
C GLU A 157 18.25 -13.01 0.71
N LEU A 158 17.11 -13.19 1.39
CA LEU A 158 16.06 -12.18 1.45
C LEU A 158 16.52 -10.91 2.19
N LEU A 159 17.27 -11.08 3.28
CA LEU A 159 17.88 -9.96 4.00
C LEU A 159 18.89 -9.23 3.11
N LYS A 160 19.76 -9.96 2.41
CA LYS A 160 20.74 -9.39 1.47
C LYS A 160 20.05 -8.60 0.35
N ALA A 161 19.02 -9.19 -0.28
CA ALA A 161 18.24 -8.53 -1.30
C ALA A 161 17.56 -7.25 -0.77
N SER A 162 17.09 -7.25 0.48
CA SER A 162 16.53 -6.05 1.12
C SER A 162 17.58 -4.96 1.34
N PHE A 163 18.78 -5.33 1.80
CA PHE A 163 19.91 -4.39 1.93
C PHE A 163 20.29 -3.78 0.58
N ASP A 164 20.43 -4.61 -0.45
CA ASP A 164 20.78 -4.16 -1.80
C ASP A 164 19.70 -3.24 -2.37
N LYS A 165 18.41 -3.55 -2.15
CA LYS A 165 17.26 -2.71 -2.52
C LYS A 165 17.33 -1.35 -1.83
N GLU A 166 17.47 -1.31 -0.50
CA GLU A 166 17.48 -0.06 0.25
C GLU A 166 18.71 0.80 -0.10
N TRP A 167 19.87 0.18 -0.30
CA TRP A 167 21.07 0.87 -0.76
C TRP A 167 20.91 1.47 -2.17
N LEU A 168 20.30 0.72 -3.09
CA LEU A 168 20.01 1.20 -4.43
C LEU A 168 19.02 2.38 -4.39
N LEU A 169 18.00 2.32 -3.53
CA LEU A 169 17.03 3.40 -3.35
C LEU A 169 17.68 4.65 -2.76
N ILE A 170 18.63 4.52 -1.83
CA ILE A 170 19.42 5.63 -1.31
C ILE A 170 20.24 6.28 -2.42
N LYS A 171 20.92 5.47 -3.25
CA LYS A 171 21.72 5.97 -4.38
C LYS A 171 20.85 6.70 -5.42
N LYS A 172 19.71 6.14 -5.81
CA LYS A 172 18.82 6.76 -6.80
C LYS A 172 18.17 8.03 -6.28
N ASN A 173 17.86 8.09 -4.99
CA ASN A 173 17.30 9.27 -4.34
C ASN A 173 18.37 10.08 -3.57
N ALA A 174 19.63 10.03 -4.01
CA ALA A 174 20.74 10.72 -3.34
C ALA A 174 20.50 12.23 -3.20
N PHE A 175 19.76 12.82 -4.14
CA PHE A 175 19.34 14.22 -4.11
C PHE A 175 18.69 14.63 -2.79
N VAL A 176 17.81 13.78 -2.22
CA VAL A 176 17.12 14.06 -0.95
C VAL A 176 18.12 14.16 0.21
N TYR A 177 19.11 13.27 0.24
CA TYR A 177 20.14 13.24 1.30
C TYR A 177 21.14 14.40 1.15
N ILE A 178 21.48 14.78 -0.08
CA ILE A 178 22.29 15.97 -0.35
C ILE A 178 21.56 17.23 0.16
N PHE A 179 20.28 17.37 -0.16
CA PHE A 179 19.49 18.52 0.31
C PHE A 179 19.41 18.57 1.83
N LYS A 180 19.19 17.44 2.50
CA LYS A 180 19.26 17.36 3.98
C LYS A 180 20.62 17.80 4.53
N THR A 181 21.71 17.37 3.90
CA THR A 181 23.06 17.76 4.31
C THR A 181 23.30 19.27 4.14
N VAL A 182 22.78 19.87 3.06
CA VAL A 182 22.85 21.33 2.86
C VAL A 182 21.98 22.06 3.90
N GLN A 183 20.79 21.56 4.18
CA GLN A 183 19.89 22.13 5.19
C GLN A 183 20.54 22.15 6.58
N ILE A 184 21.17 21.04 7.01
CA ILE A 184 21.86 21.00 8.31
C ILE A 184 23.06 21.95 8.36
N ILE A 185 23.79 22.14 7.25
CA ILE A 185 24.87 23.14 7.17
C ILE A 185 24.33 24.55 7.38
N ILE A 186 23.24 24.92 6.70
CA ILE A 186 22.63 26.25 6.84
C ILE A 186 22.20 26.49 8.30
N VAL A 187 21.51 25.52 8.90
CA VAL A 187 21.05 25.64 10.29
C VAL A 187 22.22 25.66 11.28
N ALA A 188 23.28 24.89 11.02
CA ALA A 188 24.51 24.91 11.82
C ALA A 188 25.22 26.28 11.76
N VAL A 189 25.28 26.90 10.58
CA VAL A 189 25.83 28.25 10.41
C VAL A 189 24.99 29.27 11.18
N ILE A 190 23.67 29.21 11.09
CA ILE A 190 22.77 30.08 11.86
C ILE A 190 23.04 29.92 13.36
N ALA A 191 23.07 28.68 13.86
CA ALA A 191 23.36 28.39 15.27
C ALA A 191 24.73 28.94 15.72
N ALA A 192 25.76 28.77 14.88
CA ALA A 192 27.11 29.29 15.15
C ALA A 192 27.15 30.83 15.19
N THR A 193 26.38 31.51 14.32
CA THR A 193 26.31 32.98 14.32
C THR A 193 25.51 33.56 15.49
N VAL A 194 24.44 32.89 15.91
CA VAL A 194 23.60 33.33 17.04
C VAL A 194 24.39 33.28 18.35
N PHE A 195 25.17 32.23 18.56
CA PHE A 195 25.99 32.04 19.75
C PHE A 195 27.48 32.21 19.46
N ILE A 196 27.85 33.24 18.70
CA ILE A 196 29.24 33.42 18.26
C ILE A 196 30.19 33.61 19.44
N ARG A 197 31.35 32.93 19.38
CA ARG A 197 32.35 32.88 20.47
C ARG A 197 32.77 34.25 21.02
N SER A 198 32.80 35.30 20.20
CA SER A 198 33.21 36.65 20.66
C SER A 198 32.27 37.25 21.71
N HIS A 199 31.01 36.82 21.75
CA HIS A 199 30.03 37.26 22.74
C HIS A 199 29.83 36.25 23.89
N MET A 200 30.38 35.04 23.77
CA MET A 200 30.25 33.94 24.73
C MET A 200 31.37 33.96 25.77
N HIS A 201 31.29 34.89 26.72
CA HIS A 201 32.21 34.97 27.86
C HIS A 201 32.00 33.79 28.83
N SER A 202 32.95 33.54 29.74
CA SER A 202 32.85 32.44 30.71
C SER A 202 33.08 32.92 32.15
N ARG A 203 32.75 34.18 32.46
CA ARG A 203 33.13 34.86 33.69
C ARG A 203 32.26 34.43 34.86
N ASP A 204 30.94 34.49 34.67
CA ASP A 204 29.95 34.42 35.75
C ASP A 204 28.85 33.37 35.46
N GLU A 205 27.96 33.17 36.43
CA GLU A 205 26.81 32.25 36.32
C GLU A 205 25.86 32.64 35.16
N SER A 206 25.72 33.94 34.85
CA SER A 206 24.95 34.42 33.69
C SER A 206 25.49 33.88 32.37
N ASP A 207 26.81 33.82 32.24
CA ASP A 207 27.46 33.27 31.06
C ASP A 207 27.23 31.77 30.97
N GLY A 208 27.29 31.05 32.10
CA GLY A 208 26.97 29.62 32.17
C GLY A 208 25.56 29.31 31.67
N ARG A 209 24.56 30.11 32.05
CA ARG A 209 23.18 29.99 31.55
C ARG A 209 23.08 30.20 30.03
N LEU A 210 23.89 31.09 29.46
CA LEU A 210 23.93 31.30 28.01
C LEU A 210 24.49 30.08 27.27
N TYR A 211 25.51 29.41 27.81
CA TYR A 211 26.02 28.13 27.27
C TYR A 211 24.99 27.00 27.35
N ILE A 212 24.25 26.89 28.46
CA ILE A 212 23.13 25.95 28.58
C ILE A 212 22.07 26.23 27.50
N GLY A 213 21.75 27.52 27.26
CA GLY A 213 20.86 27.93 26.18
C GLY A 213 21.34 27.49 24.79
N ALA A 214 22.64 27.63 24.51
CA ALA A 214 23.24 27.18 23.25
C ALA A 214 23.17 25.65 23.08
N LEU A 215 23.41 24.88 24.16
CA LEU A 215 23.28 23.42 24.17
C LEU A 215 21.83 22.98 23.92
N LEU A 216 20.87 23.64 24.55
CA LEU A 216 19.44 23.39 24.34
C LEU A 216 19.03 23.68 22.90
N PHE A 217 19.46 24.80 22.34
CA PHE A 217 19.19 25.15 20.96
C PHE A 217 19.76 24.10 19.99
N SER A 218 20.99 23.66 20.24
CA SER A 218 21.63 22.58 19.46
C SER A 218 20.86 21.26 19.56
N MET A 219 20.43 20.87 20.76
CA MET A 219 19.62 19.67 20.98
C MET A 219 18.29 19.74 20.22
N VAL A 220 17.58 20.86 20.31
CA VAL A 220 16.29 21.09 19.66
C VAL A 220 16.41 21.02 18.14
N ILE A 221 17.39 21.69 17.54
CA ILE A 221 17.65 21.62 16.09
C ILE A 221 17.88 20.17 15.63
N ASN A 222 18.73 19.43 16.35
CA ASN A 222 19.08 18.06 15.96
C ASN A 222 17.89 17.09 16.16
N MET A 223 17.02 17.34 17.13
CA MET A 223 15.75 16.63 17.28
C MET A 223 14.81 16.89 16.10
N PHE A 224 14.62 18.17 15.71
CA PHE A 224 13.77 18.55 14.58
C PHE A 224 14.26 18.00 13.24
N ASN A 225 15.56 17.84 13.03
CA ASN A 225 16.10 17.24 11.79
C ASN A 225 15.55 15.81 11.53
N GLY A 226 15.17 15.10 12.60
CA GLY A 226 14.49 13.81 12.51
C GLY A 226 13.10 13.87 11.86
N PHE A 227 12.43 15.02 11.86
CA PHE A 227 11.04 15.18 11.38
C PHE A 227 10.87 14.76 9.92
N ALA A 228 11.88 15.03 9.08
CA ALA A 228 11.84 14.64 7.67
C ALA A 228 11.73 13.11 7.46
N GLU A 229 12.03 12.30 8.48
CA GLU A 229 11.85 10.85 8.43
C GLU A 229 10.39 10.40 8.48
N LEU A 230 9.52 11.25 9.03
CA LEU A 230 8.10 10.99 9.10
C LEU A 230 7.52 10.81 7.69
N SER A 231 7.70 11.82 6.84
CA SER A 231 7.12 11.80 5.49
C SER A 231 7.77 10.76 4.58
N MET A 232 9.10 10.62 4.63
CA MET A 232 9.80 9.59 3.86
C MET A 232 9.36 8.17 4.23
N SER A 233 8.98 7.93 5.48
CA SER A 233 8.48 6.63 5.94
C SER A 233 7.06 6.38 5.44
N ILE A 234 6.17 7.38 5.54
CA ILE A 234 4.75 7.26 5.13
C ILE A 234 4.64 6.97 3.63
N MET A 235 5.41 7.67 2.80
CA MET A 235 5.43 7.44 1.35
C MET A 235 5.75 5.99 0.96
N ARG A 236 6.47 5.24 1.80
CA ARG A 236 6.88 3.85 1.55
C ARG A 236 5.89 2.81 2.09
N LEU A 237 4.99 3.20 2.99
CA LEU A 237 4.07 2.27 3.66
C LEU A 237 3.16 1.50 2.69
N PRO A 238 2.57 2.09 1.63
CA PRO A 238 1.66 1.35 0.75
C PRO A 238 2.34 0.16 0.05
N VAL A 239 3.56 0.38 -0.46
CA VAL A 239 4.36 -0.67 -1.10
C VAL A 239 4.77 -1.72 -0.08
N PHE A 240 5.16 -1.29 1.12
CA PHE A 240 5.52 -2.20 2.20
C PHE A 240 4.34 -3.11 2.59
N TYR A 241 3.14 -2.56 2.82
CA TYR A 241 1.96 -3.36 3.17
C TYR A 241 1.61 -4.36 2.07
N LYS A 242 1.66 -3.95 0.79
CA LYS A 242 1.47 -4.86 -0.34
C LYS A 242 2.47 -6.03 -0.32
N GLN A 243 3.75 -5.76 -0.07
CA GLN A 243 4.78 -6.80 0.00
C GLN A 243 4.64 -7.71 1.23
N ARG A 244 4.26 -7.15 2.37
CA ARG A 244 4.00 -7.89 3.62
C ARG A 244 2.81 -8.82 3.46
N ASP A 245 1.71 -8.32 2.93
CA ASP A 245 0.44 -9.05 2.80
C ASP A 245 0.54 -10.17 1.74
N LEU A 246 1.41 -9.98 0.73
CA LEU A 246 1.80 -11.02 -0.23
C LEU A 246 2.90 -11.96 0.29
N LEU A 247 3.30 -11.83 1.56
CA LEU A 247 4.30 -12.69 2.21
C LEU A 247 5.68 -12.70 1.51
N PHE A 248 6.05 -11.61 0.86
CA PHE A 248 7.36 -11.50 0.20
C PHE A 248 8.50 -11.47 1.22
N HIS A 249 8.32 -10.73 2.32
CA HIS A 249 9.28 -10.64 3.41
C HIS A 249 8.63 -10.29 4.75
N PRO A 250 9.23 -10.70 5.89
CA PRO A 250 8.76 -10.28 7.20
C PRO A 250 9.11 -8.79 7.47
N PRO A 251 8.33 -8.08 8.31
CA PRO A 251 8.54 -6.66 8.58
C PRO A 251 9.95 -6.25 9.01
N TRP A 252 10.61 -7.07 9.85
CA TRP A 252 11.94 -6.76 10.35
C TRP A 252 13.03 -6.74 9.26
N MET A 253 12.82 -7.43 8.13
CA MET A 253 13.74 -7.39 6.99
C MET A 253 13.65 -6.08 6.20
N TYR A 254 12.57 -5.30 6.39
CA TYR A 254 12.49 -3.94 5.88
C TYR A 254 13.07 -2.94 6.90
N THR A 255 12.70 -3.06 8.18
CA THR A 255 13.10 -2.06 9.19
C THR A 255 14.58 -2.10 9.54
N LEU A 256 15.20 -3.29 9.58
CA LEU A 256 16.60 -3.43 9.95
C LEU A 256 17.55 -2.79 8.91
N PRO A 257 17.48 -3.09 7.60
CA PRO A 257 18.30 -2.39 6.61
C PRO A 257 18.03 -0.89 6.57
N ASN A 258 16.76 -0.48 6.73
CA ASN A 258 16.40 0.93 6.77
C ASN A 258 17.10 1.69 7.90
N PHE A 259 17.20 1.10 9.08
CA PHE A 259 17.91 1.67 10.22
C PHE A 259 19.43 1.66 10.00
N VAL A 260 20.01 0.50 9.69
CA VAL A 260 21.47 0.31 9.63
C VAL A 260 22.11 1.17 8.54
N LEU A 261 21.50 1.25 7.35
CA LEU A 261 22.04 2.04 6.24
C LEU A 261 22.00 3.55 6.48
N ARG A 262 21.21 4.02 7.45
CA ARG A 262 21.12 5.44 7.81
C ARG A 262 22.13 5.87 8.86
N VAL A 263 22.66 4.94 9.64
CA VAL A 263 23.68 5.24 10.67
C VAL A 263 24.89 5.99 10.09
N PRO A 264 25.53 5.54 8.98
CA PRO A 264 26.66 6.26 8.39
C PRO A 264 26.31 7.67 7.92
N ILE A 265 25.10 7.87 7.39
CA ILE A 265 24.64 9.19 6.91
C ILE A 265 24.50 10.14 8.10
N SER A 266 23.87 9.71 9.19
CA SER A 266 23.75 10.53 10.39
C SER A 266 25.08 10.80 11.10
N VAL A 267 26.05 9.87 11.03
CA VAL A 267 27.42 10.15 11.51
C VAL A 267 28.02 11.31 10.73
N LEU A 268 27.89 11.31 9.40
CA LEU A 268 28.38 12.41 8.56
C LEU A 268 27.66 13.73 8.89
N GLU A 269 26.34 13.72 9.02
CA GLU A 269 25.55 14.90 9.42
C GLU A 269 25.99 15.44 10.78
N THR A 270 26.22 14.57 11.76
CA THR A 270 26.71 14.95 13.09
C THR A 270 28.10 15.58 13.01
N VAL A 271 29.03 14.98 12.27
CA VAL A 271 30.41 15.50 12.12
C VAL A 271 30.38 16.89 11.50
N VAL A 272 29.60 17.09 10.43
CA VAL A 272 29.45 18.40 9.78
C VAL A 272 28.88 19.43 10.75
N PHE A 273 27.82 19.09 11.48
CA PHE A 273 27.22 19.97 12.47
C PHE A 273 28.22 20.36 13.58
N MET A 274 28.99 19.40 14.09
CA MET A 274 29.96 19.62 15.16
C MET A 274 31.15 20.48 14.72
N ILE A 275 31.69 20.27 13.51
CA ILE A 275 32.80 21.06 12.97
C ILE A 275 32.40 22.53 12.86
N ILE A 276 31.18 22.82 12.40
CA ILE A 276 30.71 24.19 12.21
C ILE A 276 30.38 24.85 13.55
N THR A 277 29.71 24.14 14.46
CA THR A 277 29.14 24.77 15.66
C THR A 277 30.09 24.77 16.85
N TYR A 278 30.86 23.71 17.08
CA TYR A 278 31.49 23.49 18.39
C TYR A 278 32.47 24.59 18.79
N TYR A 279 33.48 24.80 17.94
CA TYR A 279 34.52 25.81 18.17
C TYR A 279 34.05 27.23 17.84
N SER A 280 33.09 27.38 16.93
CA SER A 280 32.50 28.68 16.57
C SER A 280 31.65 29.27 17.69
N ILE A 281 30.96 28.41 18.47
CA ILE A 281 30.22 28.81 19.67
C ILE A 281 31.17 29.01 20.86
N GLY A 282 32.24 28.22 20.92
CA GLY A 282 33.24 28.30 21.99
C GLY A 282 32.97 27.38 23.17
N PHE A 283 32.42 26.19 22.93
CA PHE A 283 32.34 25.13 23.96
C PHE A 283 33.72 24.75 24.51
N ALA A 284 33.75 23.97 25.60
CA ALA A 284 35.01 23.61 26.26
C ALA A 284 36.02 22.99 25.27
N PRO A 285 37.25 23.51 25.12
CA PRO A 285 38.14 23.12 24.01
C PRO A 285 38.74 21.72 24.11
N GLU A 286 38.47 20.98 25.19
CA GLU A 286 39.00 19.65 25.45
C GLU A 286 38.52 18.62 24.42
N ALA A 287 39.44 17.86 23.84
CA ALA A 287 39.12 16.84 22.83
C ALA A 287 38.15 15.78 23.37
N SER A 288 38.29 15.38 24.64
CA SER A 288 37.37 14.43 25.29
C SER A 288 35.92 14.93 25.28
N ARG A 289 35.69 16.21 25.61
CA ARG A 289 34.37 16.83 25.65
C ARG A 289 33.79 17.05 24.26
N PHE A 290 34.63 17.31 23.26
CA PHE A 290 34.23 17.36 21.86
C PHE A 290 33.64 16.01 21.41
N PHE A 291 34.37 14.91 21.62
CA PHE A 291 33.89 13.58 21.25
C PHE A 291 32.67 13.16 22.08
N LYS A 292 32.64 13.50 23.37
CA LYS A 292 31.47 13.26 24.23
C LYS A 292 30.22 13.98 23.73
N GLN A 293 30.35 15.24 23.30
CA GLN A 293 29.23 16.03 22.76
C GLN A 293 28.82 15.54 21.36
N MET A 294 29.77 15.19 20.51
CA MET A 294 29.52 14.59 19.19
C MET A 294 28.70 13.30 19.32
N LEU A 295 29.05 12.43 20.28
CA LEU A 295 28.29 11.21 20.56
C LEU A 295 26.84 11.53 20.97
N LEU A 296 26.63 12.50 21.87
CA LEU A 296 25.28 12.88 22.31
C LEU A 296 24.43 13.46 21.16
N VAL A 297 25.01 14.31 20.31
CA VAL A 297 24.32 14.85 19.13
C VAL A 297 23.91 13.72 18.18
N PHE A 298 24.82 12.78 17.90
CA PHE A 298 24.52 11.60 17.08
C PHE A 298 23.38 10.75 17.68
N LEU A 299 23.43 10.49 19.00
CA LEU A 299 22.40 9.72 19.68
C LEU A 299 21.04 10.42 19.64
N ILE A 300 20.98 11.74 19.78
CA ILE A 300 19.73 12.51 19.64
C ILE A 300 19.20 12.43 18.22
N GLN A 301 20.03 12.59 17.20
CA GLN A 301 19.60 12.46 15.80
C GLN A 301 19.01 11.06 15.52
N GLN A 302 19.67 10.00 16.00
CA GLN A 302 19.17 8.63 15.85
C GLN A 302 17.87 8.39 16.61
N MET A 303 17.78 8.89 17.84
CA MET A 303 16.60 8.78 18.69
C MET A 303 15.42 9.50 18.04
N ALA A 304 15.63 10.72 17.55
CA ALA A 304 14.63 11.51 16.83
C ALA A 304 14.13 10.78 15.58
N ALA A 305 15.05 10.28 14.75
CA ALA A 305 14.70 9.50 13.57
C ALA A 305 13.88 8.24 13.93
N GLY A 306 14.23 7.55 15.02
CA GLY A 306 13.46 6.42 15.54
C GLY A 306 12.04 6.82 15.95
N LEU A 307 11.90 7.89 16.74
CA LEU A 307 10.62 8.42 17.20
C LEU A 307 9.69 8.77 16.03
N TYR A 308 10.19 9.50 15.04
CA TYR A 308 9.38 9.89 13.88
C TYR A 308 9.01 8.71 12.97
N ARG A 309 9.83 7.66 12.88
CA ARG A 309 9.44 6.40 12.22
C ARG A 309 8.29 5.72 12.96
N VAL A 310 8.32 5.66 14.30
CA VAL A 310 7.22 5.08 15.09
C VAL A 310 5.93 5.85 14.82
N ILE A 311 5.98 7.18 14.87
CA ILE A 311 4.82 8.04 14.60
C ILE A 311 4.28 7.77 13.18
N ALA A 312 5.15 7.70 12.18
CA ALA A 312 4.78 7.34 10.82
C ALA A 312 4.13 5.95 10.73
N GLY A 313 4.68 4.94 11.41
CA GLY A 313 4.16 3.58 11.41
C GLY A 313 2.81 3.44 12.12
N VAL A 314 2.54 4.23 13.16
CA VAL A 314 1.27 4.22 13.91
C VAL A 314 0.20 5.03 13.18
N CYS A 315 0.53 6.26 12.79
CA CYS A 315 -0.38 7.22 12.19
C CYS A 315 -0.65 6.96 10.70
N ARG A 316 0.28 6.31 9.98
CA ARG A 316 0.19 5.76 8.60
C ARG A 316 -0.28 6.70 7.47
N THR A 317 -0.75 7.91 7.78
CA THR A 317 -1.14 8.99 6.85
C THR A 317 -0.42 10.28 7.21
N GLU A 318 -0.08 11.10 6.21
CA GLU A 318 0.69 12.33 6.41
C GLU A 318 -0.01 13.32 7.33
N ILE A 319 -1.32 13.50 7.17
CA ILE A 319 -2.11 14.48 7.94
C ILE A 319 -2.09 14.12 9.43
N ILE A 320 -2.45 12.87 9.76
CA ILE A 320 -2.50 12.41 11.16
C ILE A 320 -1.09 12.37 11.75
N ALA A 321 -0.10 11.93 10.98
CA ALA A 321 1.27 11.83 11.46
C ALA A 321 1.92 13.21 11.69
N SER A 322 1.67 14.19 10.84
CA SER A 322 2.17 15.55 11.03
C SER A 322 1.60 16.19 12.30
N THR A 323 0.29 16.09 12.52
CA THR A 323 -0.36 16.57 13.75
C THR A 323 0.12 15.80 14.99
N GLY A 324 0.19 14.46 14.91
CA GLY A 324 0.69 13.62 15.99
C GLY A 324 2.16 13.86 16.31
N GLY A 325 2.98 14.13 15.28
CA GLY A 325 4.40 14.46 15.43
C GLY A 325 4.63 15.80 16.10
N ALA A 326 3.84 16.82 15.76
CA ALA A 326 3.90 18.11 16.45
C ALA A 326 3.50 18.00 17.92
N LEU A 327 2.43 17.24 18.22
CA LEU A 327 1.97 17.01 19.59
C LEU A 327 2.97 16.20 20.42
N MET A 328 3.56 15.15 19.84
CA MET A 328 4.60 14.36 20.51
C MET A 328 5.85 15.20 20.79
N LEU A 329 6.25 16.06 19.86
CA LEU A 329 7.37 16.97 20.08
C LEU A 329 7.09 17.93 21.24
N LEU A 330 5.89 18.52 21.29
CA LEU A 330 5.48 19.40 22.38
C LEU A 330 5.57 18.68 23.73
N LEU A 331 5.08 17.44 23.82
CA LEU A 331 5.14 16.63 25.04
C LEU A 331 6.59 16.33 25.45
N VAL A 332 7.43 15.92 24.50
CA VAL A 332 8.83 15.59 24.77
C VAL A 332 9.62 16.82 25.21
N PHE A 333 9.32 18.01 24.68
CA PHE A 333 9.92 19.28 25.09
C PHE A 333 9.46 19.72 26.49
N LEU A 334 8.15 19.68 26.74
CA LEU A 334 7.56 20.05 28.02
C LEU A 334 8.14 19.20 29.17
N LEU A 335 8.30 17.89 28.91
CA LEU A 335 8.79 16.93 29.87
C LEU A 335 10.32 16.79 29.88
N GLY A 336 11.05 17.53 29.04
CA GLY A 336 12.50 17.42 28.88
C GLY A 336 13.34 18.02 30.01
N GLY A 337 12.72 18.59 31.05
CA GLY A 337 13.41 19.11 32.22
C GLY A 337 14.01 20.50 32.11
N PHE A 338 13.99 21.11 30.93
CA PHE A 338 14.58 22.44 30.67
C PHE A 338 13.54 23.56 30.55
N ILE A 339 12.30 23.26 30.14
CA ILE A 339 11.18 24.23 30.15
C ILE A 339 10.54 24.26 31.53
N ILE A 340 10.24 23.08 32.07
CA ILE A 340 9.71 22.90 33.42
C ILE A 340 10.77 22.11 34.21
N PRO A 341 11.36 22.71 35.26
CA PRO A 341 12.28 22.00 36.14
C PRO A 341 11.61 20.78 36.76
N LYS A 342 12.35 19.70 36.95
CA LYS A 342 11.83 18.41 37.45
C LYS A 342 11.10 18.56 38.79
N SER A 343 11.63 19.36 39.70
CA SER A 343 11.06 19.69 41.02
C SER A 343 9.72 20.42 40.95
N SER A 344 9.40 21.07 39.84
CA SER A 344 8.13 21.77 39.62
C SER A 344 7.05 20.87 38.99
N ILE A 345 7.41 19.66 38.54
CA ILE A 345 6.45 18.71 37.96
C ILE A 345 5.69 18.03 39.11
N PRO A 346 4.33 18.02 39.08
CA PRO A 346 3.54 17.33 40.10
C PRO A 346 3.94 15.85 40.24
N ASN A 347 4.02 15.34 41.47
CA ASN A 347 4.50 13.98 41.76
C ASN A 347 3.77 12.87 40.96
N TRP A 348 2.46 13.03 40.72
CA TRP A 348 1.66 12.08 39.94
C TRP A 348 2.01 12.05 38.45
N TRP A 349 2.64 13.11 37.92
CA TRP A 349 3.10 13.22 36.53
C TRP A 349 4.62 13.12 36.39
N GLY A 350 5.35 12.92 37.50
CA GLY A 350 6.82 12.83 37.51
C GLY A 350 7.39 11.70 36.65
N TRP A 351 6.61 10.66 36.33
CA TRP A 351 7.01 9.60 35.39
C TRP A 351 7.22 10.12 33.96
N GLY A 352 6.53 11.19 33.56
CA GLY A 352 6.66 11.79 32.22
C GLY A 352 8.07 12.33 31.95
N TYR A 353 8.72 12.88 32.98
CA TYR A 353 10.12 13.32 32.91
C TYR A 353 11.05 12.15 32.55
N TRP A 354 10.85 10.98 33.18
CA TRP A 354 11.66 9.78 32.95
C TRP A 354 11.33 9.07 31.64
N ALA A 355 10.13 9.29 31.08
CA ALA A 355 9.73 8.79 29.78
C ALA A 355 10.27 9.66 28.63
N SER A 356 10.60 10.93 28.88
CA SER A 356 11.14 11.82 27.84
C SER A 356 12.62 11.53 27.57
N PRO A 357 13.01 11.17 26.33
CA PRO A 357 14.40 10.94 25.98
C PRO A 357 15.25 12.22 26.07
N LEU A 358 14.63 13.40 25.91
CA LEU A 358 15.35 14.67 25.97
C LEU A 358 15.79 15.05 27.38
N SER A 359 15.13 14.56 28.44
CA SER A 359 15.58 14.77 29.82
C SER A 359 17.00 14.23 30.03
N TYR A 360 17.24 13.02 29.51
CA TYR A 360 18.54 12.36 29.56
C TYR A 360 19.57 13.06 28.67
N GLY A 361 19.18 13.49 27.46
CA GLY A 361 20.05 14.25 26.56
C GLY A 361 20.46 15.60 27.14
N PHE A 362 19.52 16.33 27.73
CA PHE A 362 19.75 17.62 28.36
C PHE A 362 20.71 17.48 29.55
N ASN A 363 20.44 16.56 30.48
CA ASN A 363 21.31 16.31 31.62
C ASN A 363 22.73 15.96 31.17
N ALA A 364 22.88 15.10 30.16
CA ALA A 364 24.19 14.70 29.66
C ALA A 364 24.96 15.85 28.98
N PHE A 365 24.29 16.70 28.21
CA PHE A 365 24.91 17.90 27.63
C PHE A 365 25.34 18.90 28.70
N ALA A 366 24.45 19.21 29.64
CA ALA A 366 24.70 20.16 30.72
C ALA A 366 25.87 19.72 31.59
N VAL A 367 25.89 18.45 32.02
CA VAL A 367 27.00 17.87 32.81
C VAL A 367 28.31 17.87 32.00
N ASN A 368 28.29 17.50 30.72
CA ASN A 368 29.51 17.48 29.90
C ASN A 368 30.15 18.87 29.73
N GLU A 369 29.37 19.94 29.73
CA GLU A 369 29.89 21.30 29.59
C GLU A 369 30.21 21.95 30.94
N MET A 370 29.29 21.89 31.91
CA MET A 370 29.44 22.56 33.20
C MET A 370 30.53 21.96 34.10
N PHE A 371 30.90 20.69 33.91
CA PHE A 371 32.06 20.09 34.61
C PHE A 371 33.42 20.47 34.00
N ALA A 372 33.47 21.34 32.99
CA ALA A 372 34.74 21.78 32.42
C ALA A 372 35.55 22.58 33.45
N PRO A 373 36.89 22.47 33.45
CA PRO A 373 37.76 23.21 34.38
C PRO A 373 37.49 24.72 34.38
N ARG A 374 37.07 25.28 33.24
CA ARG A 374 36.71 26.70 33.12
C ARG A 374 35.57 27.16 34.03
N TRP A 375 34.65 26.25 34.37
CA TRP A 375 33.51 26.50 35.27
C TRP A 375 33.77 25.97 36.68
N MET A 376 34.49 24.87 36.81
CA MET A 376 34.76 24.22 38.09
C MET A 376 35.91 24.87 38.89
N ASN A 377 36.77 25.66 38.24
CA ASN A 377 37.85 26.41 38.90
C ASN A 377 37.41 27.79 39.39
N LYS A 378 36.13 28.15 39.22
CA LYS A 378 35.56 29.44 39.64
C LYS A 378 34.53 29.24 40.73
N THR A 379 34.50 30.15 41.69
CA THR A 379 33.50 30.20 42.76
C THR A 379 32.30 31.04 42.33
N ALA A 380 31.11 30.56 42.65
CA ALA A 380 29.83 31.24 42.49
C ALA A 380 29.75 32.53 43.34
N PHE A 381 28.72 33.34 43.11
CA PHE A 381 28.49 34.58 43.88
C PHE A 381 28.33 34.33 45.39
N ASP A 382 27.84 33.14 45.76
CA ASP A 382 27.69 32.67 47.14
C ASP A 382 29.04 32.35 47.83
N GLY A 383 30.16 32.32 47.10
CA GLY A 383 31.51 32.08 47.62
C GLY A 383 31.84 30.62 48.02
N GLU A 384 30.83 29.78 48.23
CA GLU A 384 31.00 28.38 48.70
C GLU A 384 30.91 27.33 47.58
N THR A 385 30.09 27.57 46.55
CA THR A 385 29.84 26.61 45.46
C THR A 385 30.63 26.95 44.20
N LYS A 386 30.92 25.95 43.37
CA LYS A 386 31.54 26.18 42.06
C LYS A 386 30.50 26.72 41.08
N VAL A 387 30.90 27.61 40.17
CA VAL A 387 29.99 28.21 39.17
C VAL A 387 29.26 27.12 38.37
N GLY A 388 29.98 26.08 37.92
CA GLY A 388 29.36 24.97 37.18
C GLY A 388 28.30 24.20 37.98
N GLU A 389 28.55 23.92 39.26
CA GLU A 389 27.58 23.22 40.12
C GLU A 389 26.36 24.10 40.43
N LYS A 390 26.57 25.41 40.61
CA LYS A 390 25.48 26.37 40.84
C LYS A 390 24.56 26.46 39.63
N VAL A 391 25.13 26.59 38.42
CA VAL A 391 24.34 26.62 37.18
C VAL A 391 23.56 25.31 36.98
N LEU A 392 24.15 24.16 37.28
CA LEU A 392 23.43 22.88 37.24
C LEU A 392 22.27 22.84 38.25
N GLN A 393 22.47 23.38 39.45
CA GLN A 393 21.43 23.47 40.48
C GLN A 393 20.28 24.38 40.04
N ASP A 394 20.56 25.50 39.38
CA ASP A 394 19.53 26.42 38.89
C ASP A 394 18.60 25.78 37.84
N PHE A 395 19.14 24.86 37.03
CA PHE A 395 18.37 24.09 36.04
C PHE A 395 17.87 22.73 36.58
N ASP A 396 18.03 22.45 37.87
CA ASP A 396 17.61 21.19 38.50
C ASP A 396 18.23 19.93 37.86
N VAL A 397 19.48 20.08 37.38
CA VAL A 397 20.27 19.02 36.76
C VAL A 397 21.10 18.29 37.83
N PRO A 398 21.16 16.95 37.81
CA PRO A 398 22.00 16.20 38.74
C PRO A 398 23.49 16.57 38.67
N ARG A 399 24.16 16.55 39.83
CA ARG A 399 25.56 17.00 39.99
C ARG A 399 26.59 15.88 39.86
N ASP A 400 26.21 14.68 39.46
CA ASP A 400 27.17 13.59 39.28
C ASP A 400 27.64 13.52 37.83
N GLU A 401 28.96 13.45 37.62
CA GLU A 401 29.53 13.30 36.27
C GLU A 401 29.04 12.03 35.56
N ASN A 402 28.66 11.01 36.33
CA ASN A 402 28.10 9.75 35.83
C ASN A 402 26.81 9.93 35.02
N TRP A 403 26.07 11.03 35.22
CA TRP A 403 24.87 11.34 34.44
C TRP A 403 25.12 11.53 32.94
N TYR A 404 26.36 11.82 32.55
CA TYR A 404 26.75 11.77 31.14
C TYR A 404 26.52 10.38 30.53
N TRP A 405 27.06 9.33 31.16
CA TRP A 405 26.97 7.96 30.66
C TRP A 405 25.57 7.39 30.84
N ILE A 406 24.88 7.72 31.93
CA ILE A 406 23.46 7.37 32.12
C ILE A 406 22.62 7.97 30.99
N GLY A 407 22.85 9.23 30.65
CA GLY A 407 22.11 9.89 29.58
C GLY A 407 22.40 9.30 28.20
N ALA A 408 23.67 9.03 27.88
CA ALA A 408 24.06 8.37 26.64
C ALA A 408 23.47 6.95 26.51
N ALA A 409 23.51 6.16 27.59
CA ALA A 409 22.94 4.81 27.63
C ALA A 409 21.41 4.83 27.51
N ALA A 410 20.74 5.77 28.17
CA ALA A 410 19.30 5.94 28.07
C ALA A 410 18.88 6.31 26.64
N LEU A 411 19.55 7.28 26.00
CA LEU A 411 19.31 7.64 24.60
C LEU A 411 19.49 6.44 23.67
N PHE A 412 20.55 5.65 23.87
CA PHE A 412 20.77 4.41 23.12
C PHE A 412 19.63 3.40 23.32
N GLY A 413 19.16 3.23 24.55
CA GLY A 413 17.99 2.41 24.87
C GLY A 413 16.73 2.87 24.13
N PHE A 414 16.47 4.17 24.08
CA PHE A 414 15.35 4.74 23.31
C PHE A 414 15.47 4.52 21.80
N ILE A 415 16.69 4.57 21.24
CA ILE A 415 16.91 4.24 19.82
C ILE A 415 16.46 2.81 19.54
N ILE A 416 16.87 1.84 20.36
CA ILE A 416 16.47 0.44 20.19
C ILE A 416 14.96 0.30 20.37
N LEU A 417 14.41 0.88 21.44
CA LEU A 417 12.98 0.84 21.75
C LEU A 417 12.13 1.34 20.58
N PHE A 418 12.45 2.51 20.01
CA PHE A 418 11.67 3.07 18.92
C PHE A 418 11.78 2.25 17.62
N ASN A 419 12.95 1.71 17.29
CA ASN A 419 13.08 0.84 16.10
C ASN A 419 12.31 -0.48 16.27
N VAL A 420 12.28 -1.04 17.47
CA VAL A 420 11.48 -2.24 17.80
C VAL A 420 9.99 -1.94 17.73
N LEU A 421 9.53 -0.84 18.35
CA LEU A 421 8.14 -0.39 18.29
C LEU A 421 7.70 -0.11 16.85
N PHE A 422 8.56 0.48 16.02
CA PHE A 422 8.27 0.69 14.60
C PHE A 422 8.08 -0.63 13.86
N THR A 423 8.92 -1.64 14.15
CA THR A 423 8.77 -2.98 13.57
C THR A 423 7.46 -3.64 13.99
N PHE A 424 7.06 -3.50 15.27
CA PHE A 424 5.77 -4.00 15.75
C PHE A 424 4.58 -3.26 15.14
N ALA A 425 4.66 -1.94 14.99
CA ALA A 425 3.63 -1.15 14.33
C ALA A 425 3.39 -1.68 12.90
N LEU A 426 4.46 -1.92 12.14
CA LEU A 426 4.38 -2.50 10.79
C LEU A 426 3.93 -3.96 10.75
N MET A 427 4.15 -4.71 11.83
CA MET A 427 3.75 -6.11 11.91
C MET A 427 2.25 -6.27 12.17
N TYR A 428 1.66 -5.42 13.03
CA TYR A 428 0.29 -5.60 13.51
C TYR A 428 -0.73 -4.62 12.92
N LEU A 429 -0.31 -3.43 12.47
CA LEU A 429 -1.23 -2.44 11.90
C LEU A 429 -1.42 -2.70 10.40
N ASN A 430 -2.64 -2.52 9.93
CA ASN A 430 -2.99 -2.59 8.50
C ASN A 430 -2.97 -1.20 7.85
N PRO A 431 -2.92 -1.07 6.51
CA PRO A 431 -3.07 0.22 5.84
C PRO A 431 -4.38 0.92 6.27
N PHE A 432 -4.39 2.27 6.25
CA PHE A 432 -5.64 3.02 6.39
C PHE A 432 -6.43 2.93 5.08
N GLY A 433 -7.74 2.70 5.22
CA GLY A 433 -8.64 2.38 4.13
C GLY A 433 -9.35 1.08 4.47
N LYS A 434 -10.66 1.14 4.69
CA LYS A 434 -11.46 -0.08 4.82
C LYS A 434 -11.33 -0.86 3.50
N PRO A 435 -11.30 -2.19 3.50
CA PRO A 435 -11.81 -2.95 2.36
C PRO A 435 -13.33 -2.75 2.35
N GLN A 436 -13.78 -1.52 2.09
CA GLN A 436 -15.16 -1.23 1.81
C GLN A 436 -15.50 -2.11 0.60
N ALA A 437 -16.45 -3.02 0.78
CA ALA A 437 -17.12 -3.60 -0.36
C ALA A 437 -17.63 -2.38 -1.16
N ILE A 438 -17.17 -2.27 -2.39
CA ILE A 438 -17.57 -1.21 -3.31
C ILE A 438 -19.07 -1.39 -3.48
N VAL A 439 -19.87 -0.69 -2.69
CA VAL A 439 -21.26 -0.44 -3.01
C VAL A 439 -21.18 0.52 -4.18
N SER A 440 -21.59 0.06 -5.36
CA SER A 440 -21.50 0.88 -6.56
C SER A 440 -22.30 2.16 -6.34
N GLU A 441 -21.76 3.27 -6.84
CA GLU A 441 -22.44 4.58 -6.89
C GLU A 441 -23.78 4.46 -7.66
N GLU A 442 -23.92 3.44 -8.50
CA GLU A 442 -25.15 3.07 -9.19
C GLU A 442 -26.19 2.45 -8.25
N ALA A 443 -25.82 1.55 -7.32
CA ALA A 443 -26.76 1.00 -6.33
C ALA A 443 -27.28 2.07 -5.34
N ALA A 444 -26.51 3.14 -5.11
CA ALA A 444 -26.97 4.32 -4.38
C ALA A 444 -27.96 5.15 -5.23
N LYS A 445 -27.68 5.35 -6.52
CA LYS A 445 -28.60 6.03 -7.46
C LYS A 445 -29.89 5.25 -7.74
N GLU A 446 -29.83 3.91 -7.73
CA GLU A 446 -31.03 3.08 -7.85
C GLU A 446 -31.96 3.23 -6.64
N LYS A 447 -31.43 3.48 -5.45
CA LYS A 447 -32.21 3.77 -4.25
C LYS A 447 -32.74 5.20 -4.20
N GLU A 448 -32.04 6.17 -4.79
CA GLU A 448 -32.58 7.54 -4.97
C GLU A 448 -33.74 7.54 -5.99
N GLY A 449 -33.66 6.73 -7.06
CA GLY A 449 -34.75 6.59 -8.03
C GLY A 449 -36.02 5.92 -7.50
N GLU A 450 -35.90 4.98 -6.54
CA GLU A 450 -37.06 4.35 -5.90
C GLU A 450 -37.75 5.25 -4.86
N GLN A 451 -37.06 6.25 -4.31
CA GLN A 451 -37.69 7.23 -3.41
C GLN A 451 -38.55 8.26 -4.17
N ASP A 452 -38.18 8.62 -5.39
CA ASP A 452 -38.92 9.58 -6.21
C ASP A 452 -40.23 9.03 -6.81
N GLU A 453 -40.38 7.70 -6.94
CA GLU A 453 -41.65 7.09 -7.41
C GLU A 453 -42.73 6.99 -6.30
N SER A 454 -42.37 7.22 -5.04
CA SER A 454 -43.32 7.17 -3.91
C SER A 454 -43.99 8.51 -3.57
N PHE A 455 -43.65 9.59 -4.29
CA PHE A 455 -44.17 10.95 -4.02
C PHE A 455 -44.64 11.69 -5.28
N SER A 456 -45.39 11.03 -6.18
CA SER A 456 -46.09 11.71 -7.28
C SER A 456 -47.60 11.78 -7.07
N GLY A 457 -48.05 12.81 -6.35
CA GLY A 457 -49.45 13.19 -6.24
C GLY A 457 -49.61 14.70 -6.07
N GLY A 458 -49.68 15.45 -7.17
CA GLY A 458 -50.02 16.88 -7.13
C GLY A 458 -49.50 17.69 -8.31
N TYR A 459 -50.42 18.09 -9.20
CA TYR A 459 -50.21 18.94 -10.38
C TYR A 459 -49.56 20.30 -10.07
N GLY A 460 -48.71 20.78 -10.99
CA GLY A 460 -48.21 22.16 -10.99
C GLY A 460 -47.37 22.52 -12.22
N THR A 461 -48.04 22.85 -13.33
CA THR A 461 -47.53 23.32 -14.62
C THR A 461 -46.51 24.46 -14.49
N LYS A 462 -45.34 24.37 -15.16
CA LYS A 462 -44.64 25.54 -15.73
C LYS A 462 -43.69 25.13 -16.87
N ARG A 463 -43.76 25.95 -17.93
CA ARG A 463 -43.21 25.79 -19.28
C ARG A 463 -41.68 25.87 -19.32
N ASP A 464 -41.05 25.00 -20.11
CA ASP A 464 -39.68 25.16 -20.62
C ASP A 464 -39.62 26.15 -21.79
N PRO A 465 -38.55 26.94 -21.93
CA PRO A 465 -38.14 27.52 -23.19
C PRO A 465 -37.02 26.70 -23.85
N MET A 466 -37.26 26.36 -25.13
CA MET A 466 -36.29 25.86 -26.10
C MET A 466 -34.96 26.63 -26.13
N PRO A 467 -33.80 25.98 -26.35
CA PRO A 467 -32.58 26.67 -26.74
C PRO A 467 -32.52 26.89 -28.26
N ARG A 468 -32.27 28.15 -28.66
CA ARG A 468 -31.80 28.50 -30.01
C ARG A 468 -30.32 28.95 -29.94
N PRO A 469 -29.57 28.75 -31.04
CA PRO A 469 -28.10 28.75 -31.09
C PRO A 469 -27.54 30.13 -31.43
N LEU A 470 -26.23 30.34 -31.20
CA LEU A 470 -25.30 31.35 -31.76
C LEU A 470 -24.00 31.21 -30.92
N SER A 471 -22.77 31.56 -31.32
CA SER A 471 -22.08 31.93 -32.55
C SER A 471 -20.62 32.11 -32.13
N ALA A 472 -19.69 31.91 -33.05
CA ALA A 472 -18.25 32.12 -32.90
C ALA A 472 -17.85 33.55 -32.51
N ALA A 473 -16.75 33.68 -31.73
CA ALA A 473 -15.74 34.73 -31.83
C ALA A 473 -14.51 34.41 -30.95
N ASP A 474 -13.40 34.07 -31.63
CA ASP A 474 -11.98 34.37 -31.40
C ASP A 474 -11.37 34.60 -30.00
N GLY A 475 -10.19 34.00 -29.80
CA GLY A 475 -9.15 34.58 -28.94
C GLY A 475 -8.05 33.66 -28.41
N ASN A 476 -7.07 33.34 -29.26
CA ASN A 476 -5.65 33.03 -28.95
C ASN A 476 -5.27 31.94 -27.92
N ASN A 477 -4.61 30.88 -28.41
CA ASN A 477 -3.34 30.41 -27.84
C ASN A 477 -2.47 29.80 -28.95
N THR A 478 -1.58 30.63 -29.47
CA THR A 478 -0.48 30.29 -30.36
C THR A 478 0.71 29.80 -29.54
N ARG A 479 0.97 28.48 -29.56
CA ARG A 479 2.30 27.85 -29.45
C ARG A 479 2.13 26.34 -29.41
N GLU A 480 2.03 25.74 -30.59
CA GLU A 480 2.48 24.36 -30.89
C GLU A 480 2.09 24.00 -32.33
N MET A 481 2.77 24.60 -33.30
CA MET A 481 2.81 24.02 -34.64
C MET A 481 4.03 24.57 -35.38
N GLU A 482 5.15 23.84 -35.31
CA GLU A 482 6.10 23.66 -36.42
C GLU A 482 7.21 22.68 -35.99
N LEU A 483 7.69 21.88 -36.96
CA LEU A 483 8.82 20.93 -36.91
C LEU A 483 8.54 19.50 -36.44
N ARG A 484 7.96 18.68 -37.34
CA ARG A 484 8.74 17.76 -38.22
C ARG A 484 7.84 16.68 -38.85
N ARG A 485 7.23 17.03 -39.99
CA ARG A 485 7.02 16.11 -41.12
C ARG A 485 8.18 16.29 -42.08
N MET A 486 9.03 15.28 -42.23
CA MET A 486 9.71 14.93 -43.50
C MET A 486 10.70 13.79 -43.25
N SER A 487 10.43 12.61 -43.82
CA SER A 487 11.41 11.84 -44.61
C SER A 487 10.79 10.52 -45.09
N SER A 488 10.01 10.61 -46.16
CA SER A 488 9.91 9.53 -47.15
C SER A 488 10.86 9.87 -48.29
N ARG A 489 11.97 9.14 -48.41
CA ARG A 489 12.78 9.10 -49.63
C ARG A 489 13.14 7.66 -49.96
N THR A 490 12.63 7.27 -51.12
CA THR A 490 12.95 6.13 -51.96
C THR A 490 14.45 5.98 -52.26
N ASN A 491 14.89 4.75 -52.52
CA ASN A 491 15.95 4.52 -53.49
C ASN A 491 15.64 3.28 -54.37
N PRO A 492 15.93 3.29 -55.69
CA PRO A 492 15.42 2.34 -56.69
C PRO A 492 16.52 1.42 -57.27
N TYR A 493 16.16 0.23 -57.74
CA TYR A 493 16.76 -0.67 -58.77
C TYR A 493 16.12 -2.06 -58.48
N GLY A 494 15.45 -2.84 -59.33
CA GLY A 494 15.20 -2.89 -60.77
C GLY A 494 15.17 -4.38 -61.17
N LEU A 495 14.07 -4.84 -61.83
CA LEU A 495 13.89 -6.11 -62.58
C LEU A 495 13.75 -7.43 -61.77
N SER A 496 12.95 -8.45 -62.12
CA SER A 496 11.93 -8.69 -63.17
C SER A 496 11.19 -10.01 -62.82
N ARG A 497 9.89 -10.08 -63.17
CA ARG A 497 9.06 -11.24 -63.58
C ARG A 497 9.60 -12.68 -63.41
N ASN A 498 8.80 -13.57 -62.78
CA ASN A 498 7.97 -14.58 -63.46
C ASN A 498 7.32 -15.59 -62.48
N ALA A 499 6.15 -16.08 -62.88
CA ALA A 499 5.50 -17.28 -62.35
C ALA A 499 6.20 -18.55 -62.87
N ASP A 500 6.36 -19.57 -62.03
CA ASP A 500 5.88 -20.94 -62.29
C ASP A 500 6.29 -21.91 -61.17
N SER A 501 5.43 -22.91 -61.00
CA SER A 501 5.55 -24.10 -60.16
C SER A 501 6.85 -24.89 -60.36
N THR A 502 7.37 -25.51 -59.29
CA THR A 502 7.93 -26.88 -59.30
C THR A 502 8.21 -27.37 -57.87
N LEU A 503 7.89 -28.64 -57.65
CA LEU A 503 8.19 -29.43 -56.45
C LEU A 503 9.69 -29.39 -56.13
N GLU A 504 10.04 -29.15 -54.86
CA GLU A 504 11.16 -29.85 -54.23
C GLU A 504 10.79 -30.30 -52.82
N THR A 505 10.65 -31.60 -52.69
CA THR A 505 10.60 -32.33 -51.43
C THR A 505 12.01 -32.32 -50.86
N ALA A 506 12.22 -31.61 -49.74
CA ALA A 506 13.46 -31.70 -48.97
C ALA A 506 13.14 -31.89 -47.49
N ASN A 507 13.47 -33.10 -47.04
CA ASN A 507 13.37 -33.62 -45.70
C ASN A 507 13.96 -32.70 -44.61
N GLY A 508 13.35 -32.74 -43.43
CA GLY A 508 14.09 -32.61 -42.17
C GLY A 508 14.10 -31.22 -41.54
N VAL A 509 12.95 -30.65 -41.21
CA VAL A 509 12.88 -29.67 -40.12
C VAL A 509 12.60 -30.44 -38.83
N ALA A 510 13.64 -30.66 -38.03
CA ALA A 510 13.49 -31.10 -36.65
C ALA A 510 12.46 -30.19 -35.95
N PRO A 511 11.51 -30.74 -35.16
CA PRO A 511 10.60 -29.89 -34.41
C PRO A 511 11.47 -29.02 -33.50
N LYS A 512 11.41 -27.70 -33.69
CA LYS A 512 11.96 -26.76 -32.71
C LYS A 512 11.28 -27.11 -31.39
N ARG A 513 12.01 -27.84 -30.54
CA ARG A 513 11.67 -28.02 -29.13
C ARG A 513 11.58 -26.62 -28.55
N GLY A 514 10.36 -26.07 -28.53
CA GLY A 514 10.04 -24.92 -27.73
C GLY A 514 10.51 -25.21 -26.31
N MET A 515 11.12 -24.22 -25.69
CA MET A 515 11.51 -24.29 -24.29
C MET A 515 10.20 -24.45 -23.49
N VAL A 516 9.86 -25.68 -23.12
CA VAL A 516 8.75 -25.93 -22.21
C VAL A 516 9.23 -25.43 -20.86
N LEU A 517 8.86 -24.20 -20.53
CA LEU A 517 9.07 -23.68 -19.19
C LEU A 517 8.35 -24.64 -18.24
N PRO A 518 8.99 -25.12 -17.16
CA PRO A 518 8.43 -26.13 -16.27
C PRO A 518 7.36 -25.53 -15.36
N PHE A 519 6.28 -25.01 -15.95
CA PHE A 519 5.09 -24.62 -15.21
C PHE A 519 4.22 -25.85 -14.99
N THR A 520 3.77 -26.01 -13.75
CA THR A 520 2.92 -27.14 -13.38
C THR A 520 1.47 -26.69 -13.40
N PRO A 521 0.60 -27.33 -14.18
CA PRO A 521 -0.82 -26.97 -14.23
C PRO A 521 -1.48 -27.22 -12.87
N LEU A 522 -2.15 -26.21 -12.32
CA LEU A 522 -2.87 -26.28 -11.04
C LEU A 522 -4.34 -25.95 -11.23
N ALA A 523 -5.22 -26.93 -11.03
CA ALA A 523 -6.65 -26.68 -11.00
C ALA A 523 -7.06 -26.14 -9.61
N MET A 524 -8.12 -25.34 -9.57
CA MET A 524 -8.74 -24.89 -8.31
C MET A 524 -10.23 -25.14 -8.40
N SER A 525 -10.80 -25.76 -7.38
CA SER A 525 -12.24 -26.02 -7.28
C SER A 525 -12.76 -25.42 -5.98
N PHE A 526 -14.02 -25.02 -5.98
CA PHE A 526 -14.70 -24.48 -4.83
C PHE A 526 -16.13 -24.99 -4.81
N ASP A 527 -16.62 -25.32 -3.62
CA ASP A 527 -17.90 -25.98 -3.43
C ASP A 527 -18.67 -25.35 -2.26
N ASP A 528 -19.91 -24.98 -2.54
CA ASP A 528 -20.85 -24.32 -1.63
C ASP A 528 -20.23 -23.13 -0.88
N VAL A 529 -19.44 -22.30 -1.58
CA VAL A 529 -18.77 -21.16 -0.95
C VAL A 529 -19.79 -20.07 -0.63
N ASN A 530 -19.86 -19.74 0.66
CA ASN A 530 -20.68 -18.67 1.20
C ASN A 530 -19.80 -17.63 1.90
N TYR A 531 -20.16 -16.35 1.77
CA TYR A 531 -19.46 -15.27 2.44
C TYR A 531 -20.43 -14.29 3.08
N TYR A 532 -20.21 -14.06 4.37
CA TYR A 532 -21.03 -13.19 5.20
C TYR A 532 -20.18 -12.06 5.79
N VAL A 533 -20.77 -10.88 5.87
CA VAL A 533 -20.21 -9.73 6.60
C VAL A 533 -21.18 -9.27 7.68
N ASP A 534 -20.68 -8.68 8.75
CA ASP A 534 -21.56 -8.07 9.75
C ASP A 534 -22.39 -6.96 9.09
N MET A 535 -23.67 -6.88 9.46
CA MET A 535 -24.60 -5.93 8.86
C MET A 535 -24.10 -4.49 9.06
N PRO A 536 -23.92 -3.69 7.98
CA PRO A 536 -23.49 -2.32 8.09
C PRO A 536 -24.47 -1.49 8.95
N PRO A 537 -23.97 -0.54 9.76
CA PRO A 537 -24.83 0.25 10.65
C PRO A 537 -25.92 1.02 9.88
N GLU A 538 -25.60 1.51 8.68
CA GLU A 538 -26.52 2.19 7.76
C GLU A 538 -27.73 1.31 7.37
N MET A 539 -27.54 -0.01 7.23
CA MET A 539 -28.63 -0.94 6.90
C MET A 539 -29.42 -1.39 8.12
N LYS A 540 -28.79 -1.45 9.30
CA LYS A 540 -29.50 -1.70 10.56
C LYS A 540 -30.46 -0.55 10.89
N GLU A 541 -30.07 0.69 10.61
CA GLU A 541 -30.93 1.88 10.75
C GLU A 541 -32.13 1.86 9.79
N GLN A 542 -32.02 1.18 8.65
CA GLN A 542 -33.10 0.96 7.69
C GLN A 542 -34.05 -0.20 8.05
N GLY A 543 -33.89 -0.80 9.25
CA GLY A 543 -34.84 -1.79 9.78
C GLY A 543 -34.55 -3.25 9.39
N VAL A 544 -33.34 -3.57 8.91
CA VAL A 544 -32.93 -4.96 8.63
C VAL A 544 -32.59 -5.67 9.94
N ASN A 545 -33.39 -6.68 10.30
CA ASN A 545 -33.24 -7.45 11.55
C ASN A 545 -32.18 -8.56 11.50
N GLU A 546 -31.54 -8.76 10.36
CA GLU A 546 -30.46 -9.74 10.22
C GLU A 546 -29.14 -9.17 10.75
N ASP A 547 -28.37 -10.01 11.46
CA ASP A 547 -27.07 -9.60 11.99
C ASP A 547 -25.95 -9.67 10.96
N ARG A 548 -26.15 -10.43 9.87
CA ARG A 548 -25.14 -10.69 8.85
C ARG A 548 -25.73 -10.51 7.46
N LEU A 549 -25.00 -9.81 6.60
CA LEU A 549 -25.30 -9.67 5.18
C LEU A 549 -24.56 -10.76 4.40
N GLN A 550 -25.30 -11.59 3.66
CA GLN A 550 -24.72 -12.59 2.77
C GLN A 550 -24.41 -11.99 1.40
N LEU A 551 -23.15 -12.07 0.99
CA LEU A 551 -22.66 -11.50 -0.27
C LEU A 551 -22.37 -12.56 -1.35
N LEU A 552 -22.05 -13.80 -0.95
CA LEU A 552 -21.90 -14.95 -1.84
C LEU A 552 -22.81 -16.07 -1.35
N ARG A 553 -23.52 -16.71 -2.28
CA ARG A 553 -24.59 -17.69 -2.01
C ARG A 553 -24.31 -18.98 -2.77
N GLU A 554 -23.89 -20.02 -2.04
CA GLU A 554 -23.69 -21.39 -2.55
C GLU A 554 -22.90 -21.42 -3.88
N VAL A 555 -21.76 -20.72 -3.88
CA VAL A 555 -20.95 -20.59 -5.08
C VAL A 555 -20.10 -21.85 -5.27
N THR A 556 -20.42 -22.65 -6.30
CA THR A 556 -19.67 -23.86 -6.69
C THR A 556 -19.12 -23.72 -8.10
N GLY A 557 -17.87 -24.16 -8.31
CA GLY A 557 -17.19 -24.05 -9.61
C GLY A 557 -15.74 -24.53 -9.62
N ALA A 558 -15.10 -24.47 -10.80
CA ALA A 558 -13.68 -24.79 -10.96
C ALA A 558 -12.95 -23.94 -12.02
N PHE A 559 -11.66 -23.73 -11.79
CA PHE A 559 -10.71 -23.15 -12.75
C PHE A 559 -9.80 -24.24 -13.31
N ARG A 560 -9.69 -24.25 -14.64
CA ARG A 560 -8.91 -25.24 -15.37
C ARG A 560 -7.55 -24.64 -15.80
N PRO A 561 -6.47 -25.43 -15.73
CA PRO A 561 -5.17 -25.03 -16.28
C PRO A 561 -5.24 -24.83 -17.79
N GLY A 562 -4.49 -23.85 -18.30
CA GLY A 562 -4.39 -23.57 -19.74
C GLY A 562 -5.60 -22.83 -20.33
N VAL A 563 -6.55 -22.43 -19.49
CA VAL A 563 -7.80 -21.77 -19.89
C VAL A 563 -7.82 -20.34 -19.36
N LEU A 564 -8.07 -19.37 -20.24
CA LEU A 564 -8.32 -17.99 -19.85
C LEU A 564 -9.81 -17.82 -19.52
N THR A 565 -10.12 -17.62 -18.22
CA THR A 565 -11.50 -17.49 -17.74
C THR A 565 -11.86 -16.03 -17.44
N ALA A 566 -12.94 -15.52 -18.02
CA ALA A 566 -13.52 -14.22 -17.68
C ALA A 566 -14.52 -14.36 -16.52
N LEU A 567 -14.39 -13.52 -15.49
CA LEU A 567 -15.40 -13.28 -14.47
C LEU A 567 -16.19 -12.03 -14.85
N MET A 568 -17.47 -12.23 -15.17
CA MET A 568 -18.39 -11.19 -15.58
C MET A 568 -19.58 -11.10 -14.65
N GLY A 569 -20.24 -9.96 -14.68
CA GLY A 569 -21.40 -9.65 -13.84
C GLY A 569 -21.56 -8.15 -13.72
N VAL A 570 -22.77 -7.71 -13.39
CA VAL A 570 -23.05 -6.29 -13.12
C VAL A 570 -22.19 -5.76 -11.96
N SER A 571 -22.08 -4.44 -11.85
CA SER A 571 -21.50 -3.81 -10.67
C SER A 571 -22.27 -4.25 -9.41
N GLY A 572 -21.57 -4.60 -8.33
CA GLY A 572 -22.21 -5.14 -7.12
C GLY A 572 -22.58 -6.63 -7.14
N ALA A 573 -22.41 -7.36 -8.26
CA ALA A 573 -22.72 -8.80 -8.34
C ALA A 573 -21.88 -9.71 -7.41
N GLY A 574 -20.80 -9.19 -6.83
CA GLY A 574 -19.91 -9.93 -5.93
C GLY A 574 -18.58 -10.38 -6.55
N LYS A 575 -18.18 -9.85 -7.72
CA LYS A 575 -16.96 -10.28 -8.46
C LYS A 575 -15.68 -10.16 -7.63
N THR A 576 -15.37 -8.94 -7.17
CA THR A 576 -14.22 -8.66 -6.28
C THR A 576 -14.32 -9.44 -4.98
N THR A 577 -15.54 -9.58 -4.42
CA THR A 577 -15.76 -10.38 -3.21
C THR A 577 -15.38 -11.85 -3.41
N LEU A 578 -15.84 -12.47 -4.50
CA LEU A 578 -15.49 -13.85 -4.86
C LEU A 578 -13.99 -14.01 -5.04
N MET A 579 -13.36 -13.11 -5.80
CA MET A 579 -11.92 -13.18 -6.00
C MET A 579 -11.12 -12.96 -4.74
N ASP A 580 -11.49 -12.03 -3.87
CA ASP A 580 -10.80 -11.81 -2.60
C ASP A 580 -10.95 -13.01 -1.66
N VAL A 581 -12.11 -13.69 -1.65
CA VAL A 581 -12.34 -14.93 -0.88
C VAL A 581 -11.48 -16.07 -1.41
N LEU A 582 -11.46 -16.26 -2.73
CA LEU A 582 -10.67 -17.32 -3.37
C LEU A 582 -9.16 -17.06 -3.22
N ALA A 583 -8.70 -15.83 -3.49
CA ALA A 583 -7.33 -15.36 -3.29
C ALA A 583 -6.90 -15.32 -1.82
N GLY A 584 -7.84 -15.39 -0.89
CA GLY A 584 -7.55 -15.32 0.53
C GLY A 584 -7.12 -13.93 1.02
N ARG A 585 -7.59 -12.86 0.38
CA ARG A 585 -7.36 -11.48 0.84
C ARG A 585 -8.38 -10.99 1.87
N LYS A 586 -9.60 -11.56 1.91
CA LYS A 586 -10.57 -11.24 2.97
C LYS A 586 -10.17 -11.90 4.28
N THR A 587 -9.73 -11.08 5.23
CA THR A 587 -9.43 -11.50 6.61
C THR A 587 -10.54 -11.15 7.60
N GLY A 588 -11.59 -10.46 7.15
CA GLY A 588 -12.80 -10.17 7.92
C GLY A 588 -14.03 -10.83 7.30
N GLY A 589 -15.09 -11.00 8.08
CA GLY A 589 -16.28 -11.76 7.68
C GLY A 589 -16.18 -13.26 7.96
N TYR A 590 -17.23 -14.00 7.60
CA TYR A 590 -17.34 -15.45 7.78
C TYR A 590 -17.35 -16.11 6.40
N ILE A 591 -16.39 -17.00 6.16
CA ILE A 591 -16.28 -17.78 4.92
C ILE A 591 -16.66 -19.22 5.26
N GLU A 592 -17.63 -19.77 4.54
CA GLU A 592 -18.07 -21.16 4.63
C GLU A 592 -17.93 -21.84 3.25
N GLY A 593 -17.91 -23.17 3.21
CA GLY A 593 -17.68 -23.98 2.00
C GLY A 593 -16.27 -24.59 1.93
N ASP A 594 -16.00 -25.33 0.85
CA ASP A 594 -14.71 -25.97 0.61
C ASP A 594 -14.01 -25.34 -0.60
N VAL A 595 -12.71 -25.06 -0.47
CA VAL A 595 -11.89 -24.55 -1.57
C VAL A 595 -10.66 -25.44 -1.66
N ARG A 596 -10.46 -26.06 -2.83
CA ARG A 596 -9.37 -27.00 -3.07
C ARG A 596 -8.45 -26.53 -4.19
N ILE A 597 -7.15 -26.69 -3.98
CA ILE A 597 -6.10 -26.48 -4.98
C ILE A 597 -5.56 -27.85 -5.35
N SER A 598 -5.84 -28.28 -6.58
CA SER A 598 -5.48 -29.62 -7.09
C SER A 598 -5.86 -30.72 -6.09
N GLY A 599 -7.12 -30.69 -5.65
CA GLY A 599 -7.71 -31.66 -4.71
C GLY A 599 -7.30 -31.55 -3.25
N PHE A 600 -6.38 -30.64 -2.89
CA PHE A 600 -6.03 -30.39 -1.49
C PHE A 600 -6.77 -29.17 -0.92
N PRO A 601 -7.24 -29.22 0.34
CA PRO A 601 -7.83 -28.05 1.00
C PRO A 601 -6.89 -26.84 0.97
N LYS A 602 -7.43 -25.68 0.58
CA LYS A 602 -6.70 -24.41 0.50
C LYS A 602 -6.19 -24.02 1.89
N LYS A 603 -4.87 -23.89 2.03
CA LYS A 603 -4.25 -23.32 3.23
C LYS A 603 -4.19 -21.80 3.13
N GLN A 604 -5.12 -21.14 3.79
CA GLN A 604 -5.29 -19.69 3.76
C GLN A 604 -4.00 -18.91 4.11
N GLU A 605 -3.22 -19.39 5.08
CA GLU A 605 -1.99 -18.72 5.56
C GLU A 605 -0.86 -18.66 4.51
N THR A 606 -0.83 -19.58 3.54
CA THR A 606 0.25 -19.68 2.55
C THR A 606 -0.22 -19.47 1.13
N PHE A 607 -1.54 -19.44 0.88
CA PHE A 607 -2.10 -19.33 -0.46
C PHE A 607 -1.69 -18.05 -1.20
N ALA A 608 -1.60 -16.92 -0.48
CA ALA A 608 -1.15 -15.64 -1.04
C ALA A 608 0.24 -15.71 -1.72
N ARG A 609 1.04 -16.74 -1.42
CA ARG A 609 2.36 -16.95 -2.04
C ARG A 609 2.32 -17.59 -3.41
N ILE A 610 1.27 -18.34 -3.70
CA ILE A 610 1.08 -19.04 -4.98
C ILE A 610 0.03 -18.37 -5.85
N SER A 611 -0.76 -17.44 -5.30
CA SER A 611 -1.71 -16.63 -6.05
C SER A 611 -1.08 -15.32 -6.55
N GLY A 612 -1.11 -15.09 -7.86
CA GLY A 612 -0.87 -13.77 -8.45
C GLY A 612 -2.16 -12.97 -8.51
N TYR A 613 -2.54 -12.34 -7.40
CA TYR A 613 -3.71 -11.46 -7.31
C TYR A 613 -3.29 -10.05 -6.93
#